data_AF-A0A7C3AWR1-F1
#
_entry.id   AF-A0A7C3AWR1-F1
#
_cell.length_a   1.000
_cell.length_b   1.000
_cell.length_c   1.000
_cell.angle_alpha   90.00
_cell.angle_beta   90.00
_cell.angle_gamma   90.00
#
_symmetry.space_group_name_H-M   'P 1'
#
loop_
_entity.id
_entity.type
_entity.pdbx_description
1 polymer ?
#
loop_
_entity_poly.entity_id
_entity_poly.type
_entity_poly.pdbx_seq_one_letter_code
_entity_poly.pdbx_strand_id
1 'polypeptide(L)'
;MYPSASQASQDERLLAAVAHCAALLPFVGVIVPLYIWLTQQDWSKFVRFHAIQALIHQIVMPAATLAVYLLGIWGLYGTLMGGLSGGSQGALPSGMLALRCTLVSIVLGSWGLTITLGLLGVSRTLAGRDFLYPLVGRWLVTHIDGDNVS
;
A
#
# COMPACT_ATOMS: atom_id res chain seq x y z
N MET A 1 -20.75 -7.12 8.81
CA MET A 1 -21.48 -5.88 8.44
C MET A 1 -20.49 -4.75 8.31
N TYR A 2 -20.30 -4.24 7.09
CA TYR A 2 -19.42 -3.10 6.79
C TYR A 2 -19.85 -1.83 7.55
N PRO A 3 -18.96 -1.18 8.31
CA PRO A 3 -19.29 0.08 8.99
C PRO A 3 -19.44 1.21 7.96
N SER A 4 -20.64 1.79 7.85
CA SER A 4 -20.90 2.87 6.88
C SER A 4 -20.38 4.22 7.36
N ALA A 5 -19.80 5.00 6.43
CA ALA A 5 -19.26 6.32 6.73
C ALA A 5 -20.35 7.37 7.07
N SER A 6 -21.60 7.13 6.66
CA SER A 6 -22.74 7.97 7.03
C SER A 6 -23.18 7.82 8.48
N GLN A 7 -22.87 6.68 9.10
CA GLN A 7 -23.22 6.39 10.51
C GLN A 7 -22.09 6.75 11.48
N ALA A 8 -20.88 7.00 10.97
CA ALA A 8 -19.73 7.39 11.77
C ALA A 8 -19.80 8.88 12.15
N SER A 9 -19.40 9.17 13.38
CA SER A 9 -19.19 10.53 13.88
C SER A 9 -18.09 11.27 13.08
N GLN A 10 -18.06 12.59 13.22
CA GLN A 10 -17.06 13.41 12.56
C GLN A 10 -15.63 13.06 13.02
N ASP A 11 -15.44 12.76 14.30
CA ASP A 11 -14.13 12.40 14.87
C ASP A 11 -13.64 11.04 14.35
N GLU A 12 -14.55 10.06 14.23
CA GLU A 12 -14.22 8.76 13.63
C GLU A 12 -13.82 8.88 12.15
N ARG A 13 -14.53 9.75 11.40
CA ARG A 13 -14.21 10.05 10.01
C ARG A 13 -12.87 10.77 9.86
N LEU A 14 -12.55 11.67 10.79
CA LEU A 14 -11.26 12.35 10.84
C LEU A 14 -10.13 11.36 11.13
N LEU A 15 -10.28 10.47 12.13
CA LEU A 15 -9.30 9.43 12.43
C LEU A 15 -9.07 8.49 11.24
N ALA A 16 -10.15 8.05 10.59
CA ALA A 16 -10.06 7.25 9.37
C ALA A 16 -9.32 8.00 8.24
N ALA A 17 -9.61 9.29 8.06
CA ALA A 17 -8.91 10.12 7.10
C ALA A 17 -7.42 10.25 7.42
N VAL A 18 -7.04 10.49 8.68
CA VAL A 18 -5.64 10.58 9.12
C VAL A 18 -4.90 9.26 8.87
N ALA A 19 -5.53 8.12 9.13
CA ALA A 19 -4.97 6.80 8.82
C ALA A 19 -4.61 6.65 7.32
N HIS A 20 -5.49 7.12 6.42
CA HIS A 20 -5.24 7.11 4.97
C HIS A 20 -4.23 8.18 4.53
N CYS A 21 -4.24 9.36 5.15
CA CYS A 21 -3.33 10.47 4.87
C CYS A 21 -1.87 10.07 5.13
N ALA A 22 -1.62 9.20 6.10
CA ALA A 22 -0.29 8.72 6.40
C ALA A 22 0.40 8.01 5.21
N ALA A 23 -0.36 7.56 4.20
CA ALA A 23 0.19 7.01 2.97
C ALA A 23 1.05 8.01 2.17
N LEU A 24 0.97 9.32 2.47
CA LEU A 24 1.85 10.34 1.91
C LEU A 24 3.28 10.24 2.44
N LEU A 25 3.50 9.60 3.58
CA LEU A 25 4.80 9.47 4.24
C LEU A 25 5.39 8.09 3.97
N PRO A 26 6.39 7.99 3.09
CA PRO A 26 7.01 6.72 2.78
C PRO A 26 7.61 6.03 4.00
N PHE A 27 7.41 4.71 4.12
CA PHE A 27 7.98 3.84 5.15
C PHE A 27 7.53 4.12 6.59
N VAL A 28 7.48 5.39 7.00
CA VAL A 28 7.11 5.85 8.35
C VAL A 28 5.60 6.03 8.49
N GLY A 29 4.89 6.25 7.37
CA GLY A 29 3.43 6.43 7.34
C GLY A 29 2.66 5.31 8.02
N VAL A 30 3.19 4.08 7.98
CA VAL A 30 2.62 2.87 8.59
C VAL A 30 2.38 2.98 10.10
N ILE A 31 3.15 3.84 10.79
CA ILE A 31 3.07 4.04 12.24
C ILE A 31 1.73 4.66 12.63
N VAL A 32 1.20 5.58 11.81
CA VAL A 32 -0.04 6.31 12.11
C VAL A 32 -1.27 5.38 12.12
N PRO A 33 -1.59 4.59 11.07
CA PRO A 33 -2.71 3.68 11.11
C PRO A 33 -2.51 2.55 12.14
N LEU A 34 -1.26 2.14 12.42
CA LEU A 34 -0.96 1.19 13.49
C LEU A 34 -1.33 1.77 14.86
N TYR A 35 -0.89 2.99 15.16
CA TYR A 35 -1.19 3.68 16.40
C TYR A 35 -2.69 3.91 16.58
N ILE A 36 -3.39 4.35 15.53
CA ILE A 36 -4.85 4.53 15.54
C ILE A 36 -5.54 3.19 15.80
N TRP A 37 -5.11 2.12 15.14
CA TRP A 37 -5.68 0.80 15.37
C TRP A 37 -5.50 0.36 16.83
N LEU A 38 -4.28 0.42 17.38
CA LEU A 38 -4.01 -0.01 18.76
C LEU A 38 -4.81 0.78 19.80
N THR A 39 -5.01 2.08 19.58
CA THR A 39 -5.66 2.97 20.56
C THR A 39 -7.18 3.06 20.42
N GLN A 40 -7.72 2.87 19.20
CA GLN A 40 -9.14 3.12 18.90
C GLN A 40 -9.91 1.85 18.49
N GLN A 41 -9.27 0.68 18.43
CA GLN A 41 -9.92 -0.56 17.96
C GLN A 41 -11.16 -0.97 18.76
N ASP A 42 -11.19 -0.71 20.07
CA ASP A 42 -12.29 -1.14 20.94
C ASP A 42 -13.45 -0.14 20.96
N TRP A 43 -13.18 1.11 20.60
CA TRP A 43 -14.13 2.22 20.67
C TRP A 43 -14.97 2.36 19.41
N SER A 44 -14.39 2.07 18.24
CA SER A 44 -15.09 2.23 16.96
C SER A 44 -14.73 1.14 15.96
N LYS A 45 -15.76 0.37 15.55
CA LYS A 45 -15.64 -0.60 14.46
C LYS A 45 -15.27 0.07 13.14
N PHE A 46 -15.75 1.30 12.89
CA PHE A 46 -15.44 2.07 11.69
C PHE A 46 -13.97 2.47 11.65
N VAL A 47 -13.46 3.08 12.72
CA VAL A 47 -12.04 3.48 12.81
C VAL A 47 -11.14 2.25 12.74
N ARG A 48 -11.49 1.17 13.46
CA ARG A 48 -10.75 -0.10 13.42
C ARG A 48 -10.61 -0.61 11.98
N PHE A 49 -11.72 -0.66 11.24
CA PHE A 49 -11.73 -1.13 9.87
C PHE A 49 -10.83 -0.28 8.97
N HIS A 50 -11.01 1.05 8.99
CA HIS A 50 -10.22 1.96 8.14
C HIS A 50 -8.73 1.98 8.51
N ALA A 51 -8.39 1.91 9.80
CA ALA A 51 -7.01 1.85 10.27
C ALA A 51 -6.31 0.57 9.79
N ILE A 52 -6.93 -0.61 9.95
CA ILE A 52 -6.38 -1.88 9.43
C ILE A 52 -6.27 -1.83 7.89
N GLN A 53 -7.29 -1.32 7.21
CA GLN A 53 -7.29 -1.24 5.76
C GLN A 53 -6.15 -0.36 5.23
N ALA A 54 -5.91 0.78 5.87
CA ALA A 54 -4.79 1.68 5.56
C ALA A 54 -3.44 1.02 5.90
N LEU A 55 -3.33 0.38 7.06
CA LEU A 55 -2.13 -0.32 7.51
C LEU A 55 -1.69 -1.40 6.52
N ILE A 56 -2.60 -2.31 6.17
CA ILE A 56 -2.32 -3.40 5.23
C ILE A 56 -1.92 -2.83 3.87
N HIS A 57 -2.61 -1.80 3.37
CA HIS A 57 -2.27 -1.19 2.09
C HIS A 57 -0.86 -0.56 2.11
N GLN A 58 -0.50 0.14 3.18
CA GLN A 58 0.81 0.77 3.35
C GLN A 58 1.95 -0.23 3.56
N ILE A 59 1.66 -1.49 3.92
CA ILE A 59 2.66 -2.57 4.03
C ILE A 59 2.76 -3.37 2.73
N VAL A 60 1.62 -3.87 2.24
CA VAL A 60 1.57 -4.84 1.14
C VAL A 60 2.01 -4.21 -0.17
N MET A 61 1.56 -2.99 -0.50
CA MET A 61 1.90 -2.36 -1.78
C MET A 61 3.40 -2.04 -1.89
N PRO A 62 4.04 -1.41 -0.87
CA PRO A 62 5.49 -1.22 -0.89
C PRO A 62 6.28 -2.53 -0.83
N ALA A 63 5.85 -3.52 -0.06
CA ALA A 63 6.53 -4.82 0.02
C ALA A 63 6.50 -5.57 -1.32
N ALA A 64 5.34 -5.61 -1.99
CA ALA A 64 5.21 -6.22 -3.32
C ALA A 64 6.09 -5.49 -4.35
N THR A 65 6.09 -4.15 -4.31
CA THR A 65 6.96 -3.33 -5.18
C THR A 65 8.44 -3.63 -4.94
N LEU A 66 8.85 -3.71 -3.68
CA LEU A 66 10.23 -4.03 -3.29
C LEU A 66 10.63 -5.44 -3.76
N ALA A 67 9.75 -6.42 -3.64
CA ALA A 67 10.02 -7.79 -4.10
C ALA A 67 10.27 -7.83 -5.62
N VAL A 68 9.43 -7.15 -6.42
CA VAL A 68 9.61 -7.05 -7.87
C VAL A 68 10.94 -6.36 -8.22
N TYR A 69 11.27 -5.29 -7.49
CA TYR A 69 12.54 -4.58 -7.68
C TYR A 69 13.76 -5.45 -7.35
N LEU A 70 13.74 -6.18 -6.24
CA LEU A 70 14.83 -7.08 -5.84
C LEU A 70 15.02 -8.22 -6.84
N LEU A 71 13.93 -8.86 -7.30
CA LEU A 71 14.01 -9.90 -8.35
C LEU A 71 14.67 -9.36 -9.62
N GLY A 72 14.35 -8.13 -10.01
CA GLY A 72 14.99 -7.46 -11.15
C GLY A 72 16.49 -7.21 -10.95
N ILE A 73 16.93 -6.88 -9.74
CA ILE A 73 18.36 -6.72 -9.40
C ILE A 73 19.11 -8.05 -9.44
N TRP A 74 18.54 -9.12 -8.88
CA TRP A 74 19.18 -10.45 -8.89
C TRP A 74 19.35 -10.99 -10.30
N GLY A 75 18.36 -10.78 -11.18
CA GLY A 75 18.47 -11.10 -12.60
C GLY A 75 19.66 -10.39 -13.27
N LEU A 76 19.88 -9.11 -12.93
CA LEU A 76 21.00 -8.33 -13.44
C LEU A 76 22.36 -8.81 -12.91
N TYR A 77 22.47 -9.11 -11.62
CA TYR A 77 23.71 -9.64 -11.05
C TYR A 77 24.15 -10.93 -11.76
N GLY A 78 23.20 -11.83 -12.04
CA GLY A 78 23.44 -13.05 -12.81
C GLY A 78 23.98 -12.77 -14.22
N THR A 79 23.42 -11.78 -14.93
CA THR A 79 23.90 -11.43 -16.28
C THR A 79 25.28 -10.75 -16.27
N LEU A 80 25.54 -9.86 -15.30
CA LEU A 80 26.84 -9.17 -15.18
C LEU A 80 27.98 -10.15 -14.84
N MET A 81 27.73 -11.09 -13.92
CA MET A 81 28.72 -12.13 -13.59
C MET A 81 28.92 -13.12 -14.75
N GLY A 82 27.86 -13.43 -15.51
CA GLY A 82 27.96 -14.25 -16.73
C GLY A 82 28.75 -13.57 -17.85
N GLY A 83 28.70 -12.24 -17.96
CA GLY A 83 29.44 -11.45 -18.96
C GLY A 83 30.93 -11.28 -18.65
N LEU A 84 31.34 -11.36 -17.38
CA LEU A 84 32.76 -11.35 -16.98
C LEU A 84 33.52 -12.61 -17.45
N SER A 85 32.82 -13.71 -17.73
CA SER A 85 33.39 -14.96 -18.26
C SER A 85 33.77 -14.91 -19.74
N GLY A 86 33.41 -13.86 -20.49
CA GLY A 86 33.78 -13.76 -21.90
C GLY A 86 32.98 -12.72 -22.70
N GLY A 87 33.51 -11.50 -22.76
CA GLY A 87 33.32 -10.62 -23.91
C GLY A 87 32.42 -9.38 -23.72
N SER A 88 33.07 -8.23 -23.90
CA SER A 88 32.57 -6.89 -24.22
C SER A 88 32.49 -5.88 -23.06
N GLN A 89 33.11 -4.73 -23.35
CA GLN A 89 33.47 -3.66 -22.42
C GLN A 89 32.25 -2.86 -21.95
N GLY A 90 32.05 -2.77 -20.64
CA GLY A 90 31.56 -1.58 -19.92
C GLY A 90 30.15 -1.01 -20.17
N ALA A 91 29.45 -1.38 -21.24
CA ALA A 91 28.11 -0.91 -21.53
C ALA A 91 27.06 -1.99 -21.17
N LEU A 92 26.08 -1.62 -20.34
CA LEU A 92 24.89 -2.45 -20.15
C LEU A 92 24.22 -2.65 -21.53
N PRO A 93 23.94 -3.89 -21.96
CA PRO A 93 23.17 -4.13 -23.19
C PRO A 93 21.88 -3.31 -23.16
N SER A 94 21.49 -2.72 -24.29
CA SER A 94 20.34 -1.80 -24.37
C SER A 94 19.04 -2.39 -23.82
N GLY A 95 18.83 -3.70 -23.96
CA GLY A 95 17.71 -4.42 -23.35
C GLY A 95 17.71 -4.41 -21.81
N MET A 96 18.88 -4.47 -21.17
CA MET A 96 18.99 -4.41 -19.71
C MET A 96 18.76 -2.99 -19.17
N LEU A 97 19.19 -1.98 -19.92
CA LEU A 97 18.88 -0.58 -19.60
C LEU A 97 17.37 -0.33 -19.69
N ALA A 98 16.73 -0.79 -20.77
CA ALA A 98 15.28 -0.68 -20.94
C ALA A 98 14.51 -1.40 -19.81
N LEU A 99 14.94 -2.60 -19.43
CA LEU A 99 14.37 -3.33 -18.28
C LEU A 99 14.50 -2.52 -16.99
N ARG A 100 15.66 -1.91 -16.71
CA ARG A 100 15.85 -1.05 -15.53
C ARG A 100 14.95 0.17 -15.54
N CYS A 101 14.88 0.90 -16.65
CA CYS A 101 13.98 2.05 -16.79
C CYS A 101 12.52 1.63 -16.56
N THR A 102 12.14 0.45 -17.04
CA THR A 102 10.80 -0.12 -16.83
C THR A 102 10.55 -0.43 -15.35
N LEU A 103 11.48 -1.11 -14.67
CA LEU A 103 11.35 -1.43 -13.24
C LEU A 103 11.29 -0.18 -12.37
N VAL A 104 12.13 0.82 -12.61
CA VAL A 104 12.08 2.10 -11.89
C VAL A 104 10.73 2.80 -12.15
N SER A 105 10.24 2.78 -13.38
CA SER A 105 8.92 3.35 -13.72
C SER A 105 7.79 2.63 -13.00
N ILE A 106 7.87 1.30 -12.84
CA ILE A 106 6.90 0.52 -12.06
C ILE A 106 6.94 0.92 -10.57
N VAL A 107 8.12 1.07 -9.99
CA VAL A 107 8.29 1.49 -8.59
C VAL A 107 7.71 2.88 -8.37
N LEU A 108 8.06 3.85 -9.21
CA LEU A 108 7.52 5.21 -9.11
C LEU A 108 6.01 5.26 -9.35
N GLY A 109 5.52 4.45 -10.31
CA GLY A 109 4.10 4.32 -10.60
C GLY A 109 3.31 3.72 -9.44
N SER A 110 3.83 2.68 -8.77
CA SER A 110 3.17 2.07 -7.62
C SER A 110 3.17 2.99 -6.40
N TRP A 111 4.22 3.79 -6.22
CA TRP A 111 4.27 4.88 -5.25
C TRP A 111 3.19 5.93 -5.50
N GLY A 112 3.11 6.45 -6.73
CA GLY A 112 2.09 7.42 -7.12
C GLY A 112 0.67 6.87 -6.93
N LEU A 113 0.45 5.59 -7.26
CA LEU A 113 -0.84 4.92 -7.04
C LEU A 113 -1.17 4.83 -5.54
N THR A 114 -0.20 4.47 -4.70
CA THR A 114 -0.40 4.34 -3.24
C THR A 114 -0.84 5.65 -2.62
N ILE A 115 -0.17 6.75 -2.98
CA ILE A 115 -0.50 8.10 -2.51
C ILE A 115 -1.88 8.53 -3.03
N THR A 116 -2.15 8.30 -4.32
CA THR A 116 -3.44 8.65 -4.92
C THR A 116 -4.59 7.94 -4.24
N LEU A 117 -4.46 6.63 -3.98
CA LEU A 117 -5.48 5.87 -3.26
C LEU A 117 -5.60 6.31 -1.80
N GLY A 118 -4.51 6.72 -1.13
CA GLY A 118 -4.55 7.34 0.19
C GLY A 118 -5.35 8.65 0.22
N LEU A 119 -5.08 9.56 -0.72
CA LEU A 119 -5.82 10.82 -0.85
C LEU A 119 -7.30 10.61 -1.21
N LEU A 120 -7.59 9.61 -2.04
CA LEU A 120 -8.95 9.18 -2.33
C LEU A 120 -9.65 8.62 -1.08
N GLY A 121 -8.91 7.94 -0.20
CA GLY A 121 -9.40 7.51 1.10
C GLY A 121 -9.76 8.68 2.00
N VAL A 122 -8.84 9.64 2.16
CA VAL A 122 -9.04 10.88 2.91
C VAL A 122 -10.30 11.61 2.45
N SER A 123 -10.41 11.89 1.15
CA SER A 123 -11.52 12.67 0.61
C SER A 123 -12.87 11.97 0.78
N ARG A 124 -12.93 10.65 0.60
CA ARG A 124 -14.18 9.90 0.74
C ARG A 124 -14.62 9.75 2.19
N THR A 125 -13.71 9.41 3.11
CA THR A 125 -14.07 9.27 4.54
C THR A 125 -14.49 10.62 5.13
N LEU A 126 -13.81 11.72 4.78
CA LEU A 126 -14.21 13.06 5.17
C LEU A 126 -15.54 13.50 4.55
N ALA A 127 -15.87 13.05 3.34
CA ALA A 127 -17.17 13.29 2.71
C ALA A 127 -18.29 12.39 3.24
N GLY A 128 -17.98 11.40 4.08
CA GLY A 128 -18.99 10.48 4.64
C GLY A 128 -19.42 9.44 3.63
N ARG A 129 -18.56 9.21 2.63
CA ARG A 129 -18.72 8.19 1.62
C ARG A 129 -17.85 7.01 2.01
N ASP A 130 -18.38 5.83 1.74
CA ASP A 130 -17.68 4.58 1.96
C ASP A 130 -16.42 4.51 1.09
N PHE A 131 -15.35 3.97 1.66
CA PHE A 131 -14.08 3.81 0.96
C PHE A 131 -13.45 2.46 1.24
N LEU A 132 -13.08 1.81 0.14
CA LEU A 132 -12.42 0.52 0.13
C LEU A 132 -11.25 0.59 -0.85
N TYR A 133 -10.05 0.19 -0.41
CA TYR A 133 -8.96 -0.06 -1.35
C TYR A 133 -9.36 -1.20 -2.29
N PRO A 134 -9.14 -1.10 -3.61
CA PRO A 134 -9.62 -2.10 -4.57
C PRO A 134 -9.18 -3.54 -4.29
N LEU A 135 -7.92 -3.74 -3.87
CA LEU A 135 -7.41 -5.05 -3.45
C LEU A 135 -7.69 -5.33 -1.97
N VAL A 136 -7.19 -4.46 -1.09
CA VAL A 136 -7.16 -4.70 0.36
C VAL A 136 -8.55 -4.64 0.98
N GLY A 137 -9.39 -3.68 0.58
CA GLY A 137 -10.73 -3.51 1.14
C GLY A 137 -11.64 -4.70 0.87
N ARG A 138 -11.53 -5.31 -0.32
CA ARG A 138 -12.32 -6.50 -0.67
C ARG A 138 -11.93 -7.72 0.17
N TRP A 139 -10.62 -7.95 0.32
CA TRP A 139 -10.11 -9.04 1.15
C TRP A 139 -10.44 -8.84 2.64
N LEU A 140 -10.41 -7.60 3.12
CA LEU A 140 -10.69 -7.29 4.52
C LEU A 140 -12.17 -7.51 4.89
N VAL A 141 -13.08 -7.11 3.99
CA VAL A 141 -14.52 -7.33 4.17
C VAL A 141 -14.84 -8.82 4.30
N THR A 142 -14.21 -9.68 3.49
CA THR A 142 -14.47 -11.13 3.56
C THR A 142 -13.93 -11.80 4.82
N HIS A 143 -12.82 -11.32 5.39
CA HIS A 143 -12.23 -11.92 6.59
C HIS A 143 -12.86 -11.42 7.89
N ILE A 144 -13.17 -10.12 7.98
CA ILE A 144 -13.79 -9.56 9.20
C ILE A 144 -15.26 -9.98 9.34
N ASP A 145 -15.98 -10.22 8.24
CA ASP A 145 -17.36 -10.74 8.31
C ASP A 145 -17.41 -12.25 8.61
N GLY A 146 -16.34 -13.00 8.33
CA GLY A 146 -16.24 -14.43 8.67
C GLY A 146 -16.21 -14.71 10.18
N ASP A 147 -15.53 -13.86 10.95
CA ASP A 147 -15.41 -14.00 12.42
C ASP A 147 -16.71 -13.70 13.19
N ASN A 148 -17.75 -13.17 12.53
CA ASN A 148 -19.06 -12.89 13.15
C ASN A 148 -20.11 -13.99 12.89
N VAL A 149 -19.72 -15.11 12.26
CA VAL A 149 -20.62 -16.23 11.89
C VAL A 149 -20.21 -17.58 12.51
N SER A 150 -19.11 -17.63 13.27
CA SER A 150 -18.69 -18.77 14.09
C SER A 150 -18.95 -18.53 15.58
#